data_AF-A0A2E7W1T7-F1
#
_entry.id   AF-A0A2E7W1T7-F1
#
_cell.length_a   1.000
_cell.length_b   1.000
_cell.length_c   1.000
_cell.angle_alpha   90.00
_cell.angle_beta   90.00
_cell.angle_gamma   90.00
#
_symmetry.space_group_name_H-M   'P 1'
#
loop_
_entity.id
_entity.type
_entity.pdbx_description
1 polymer ?
#
loop_
_entity_poly.entity_id
_entity_poly.type
_entity_poly.pdbx_seq_one_letter_code
_entity_poly.pdbx_strand_id
1 'polypeptide(L)'
;MRKHPYQKLLERKRTWTPVKPTKGEVKEGAYETIKRALAVRHMELPVGEFIREGLEKEVPSLARKLLESNVQDEIKHDLALGYIVDAYGIKDDAREELEAKRLRDAWIAHPDHTITKALVAERAIFFVLLPFFRFNGDPAMRTVSADISRDEQIHVGANTLVCAELGLSASPSLDKLRKATINWILQPLGINTTDKYLDKKFWTDASDRLMYEGKAPEFSDTKAARMPAFFEHDNTNLPQYA
;
A
#
# COMPACT_ATOMS: atom_id res chain seq x y z
N MET A 1 -28.36 3.97 19.10
CA MET A 1 -28.11 4.77 17.87
C MET A 1 -27.19 4.01 16.93
N ARG A 2 -27.45 4.02 15.62
CA ARG A 2 -26.57 3.41 14.61
C ARG A 2 -25.35 4.32 14.41
N LYS A 3 -24.13 3.81 14.66
CA LYS A 3 -22.89 4.58 14.47
C LYS A 3 -22.69 4.98 13.00
N HIS A 4 -22.11 6.16 12.78
CA HIS A 4 -21.75 6.64 11.43
C HIS A 4 -20.65 5.76 10.81
N PRO A 5 -20.63 5.51 9.49
CA PRO A 5 -19.57 4.74 8.83
C PRO A 5 -18.13 5.15 9.21
N TYR A 6 -17.81 6.45 9.22
CA TYR A 6 -16.49 6.96 9.66
C TYR A 6 -16.15 6.55 11.10
N GLN A 7 -17.12 6.61 12.03
CA GLN A 7 -16.89 6.21 13.42
C GLN A 7 -16.60 4.70 13.52
N LYS A 8 -17.32 3.89 12.74
CA LYS A 8 -17.08 2.43 12.70
C LYS A 8 -15.69 2.10 12.15
N LEU A 9 -15.22 2.83 11.15
CA LEU A 9 -13.88 2.68 10.60
C LEU A 9 -12.82 3.09 11.62
N LEU A 10 -13.00 4.22 12.30
CA LEU A 10 -12.09 4.68 13.34
C LEU A 10 -11.95 3.69 14.51
N GLU A 11 -13.06 3.06 14.94
CA GLU A 11 -13.05 2.06 16.01
C GLU A 11 -12.35 0.74 15.65
N ARG A 12 -12.16 0.47 14.35
CA ARG A 12 -11.44 -0.72 13.88
C ARG A 12 -9.93 -0.54 13.89
N LYS A 13 -9.42 0.68 14.04
CA LYS A 13 -7.99 0.94 14.08
C LYS A 13 -7.33 0.20 15.24
N ARG A 14 -6.08 -0.23 15.02
CA ARG A 14 -5.26 -0.94 15.99
C ARG A 14 -3.89 -0.31 16.02
N THR A 15 -3.32 -0.19 17.21
CA THR A 15 -1.96 0.31 17.36
C THR A 15 -0.97 -0.81 17.05
N TRP A 16 0.11 -0.47 16.37
CA TRP A 16 1.27 -1.32 16.13
C TRP A 16 2.51 -0.43 16.03
N THR A 17 3.67 -1.02 16.27
CA THR A 17 4.95 -0.31 16.24
C THR A 17 5.84 -0.89 15.16
N PRO A 18 6.38 -0.09 14.22
CA PRO A 18 7.40 -0.54 13.29
C PRO A 18 8.63 -1.09 14.02
N VAL A 19 9.07 -2.28 13.65
CA VAL A 19 10.27 -2.94 14.20
C VAL A 19 11.29 -3.09 13.09
N LYS A 20 12.55 -2.74 13.36
CA LYS A 20 13.64 -2.90 12.39
C LYS A 20 14.00 -4.39 12.25
N PRO A 21 13.83 -5.00 11.07
CA PRO A 21 14.07 -6.43 10.91
C PRO A 21 15.49 -6.71 10.42
N THR A 22 15.84 -7.99 10.38
CA THR A 22 16.96 -8.51 9.60
C THR A 22 16.48 -9.00 8.24
N LYS A 23 17.34 -8.89 7.22
CA LYS A 23 17.07 -9.42 5.87
C LYS A 23 16.84 -10.93 5.92
N GLY A 24 15.75 -11.40 5.33
CA GLY A 24 15.48 -12.81 5.10
C GLY A 24 15.58 -13.23 3.63
N GLU A 25 15.10 -14.44 3.34
CA GLU A 25 15.01 -14.97 1.98
C GLU A 25 13.70 -14.57 1.32
N VAL A 26 13.80 -14.10 0.07
CA VAL A 26 12.65 -13.83 -0.79
C VAL A 26 12.46 -14.94 -1.81
N LYS A 27 11.28 -15.00 -2.43
CA LYS A 27 11.03 -15.94 -3.52
C LYS A 27 11.97 -15.68 -4.71
N GLU A 28 12.57 -16.74 -5.24
CA GLU A 28 13.37 -16.68 -6.46
C GLU A 28 12.54 -16.09 -7.63
N GLY A 29 13.16 -15.18 -8.39
CA GLY A 29 12.48 -14.47 -9.49
C GLY A 29 11.66 -13.23 -9.07
N ALA A 30 11.41 -13.01 -7.78
CA ALA A 30 10.66 -11.84 -7.31
C ALA A 30 11.53 -10.62 -6.94
N TYR A 31 12.83 -10.81 -6.72
CA TYR A 31 13.70 -9.81 -6.08
C TYR A 31 13.70 -8.44 -6.77
N GLU A 32 13.83 -8.40 -8.10
CA GLU A 32 13.82 -7.13 -8.84
C GLU A 32 12.48 -6.39 -8.73
N THR A 33 11.36 -7.12 -8.70
CA THR A 33 10.04 -6.55 -8.47
C THR A 33 9.87 -6.07 -7.02
N ILE A 34 10.42 -6.81 -6.05
CA ILE A 34 10.43 -6.40 -4.62
C ILE A 34 11.15 -5.06 -4.46
N LYS A 35 12.33 -4.88 -5.07
CA LYS A 35 13.05 -3.60 -4.99
C LYS A 35 12.22 -2.44 -5.52
N ARG A 36 11.54 -2.61 -6.67
CA ARG A 36 10.65 -1.58 -7.20
C ARG A 36 9.43 -1.35 -6.32
N ALA A 37 8.82 -2.40 -5.78
CA ALA A 37 7.69 -2.30 -4.86
C ALA A 37 8.08 -1.54 -3.58
N LEU A 38 9.26 -1.81 -3.02
CA LEU A 38 9.81 -1.06 -1.88
C LEU A 38 10.16 0.39 -2.24
N ALA A 39 10.67 0.65 -3.45
CA ALA A 39 10.96 2.00 -3.90
C ALA A 39 9.70 2.87 -3.97
N VAL A 40 8.53 2.30 -4.23
CA VAL A 40 7.25 3.04 -4.23
C VAL A 40 6.85 3.53 -2.83
N ARG A 41 7.51 3.12 -1.74
CA ARG A 41 7.32 3.73 -0.41
C ARG A 41 7.49 5.26 -0.40
N HIS A 42 8.22 5.83 -1.36
CA HIS A 42 8.30 7.28 -1.55
C HIS A 42 6.93 7.96 -1.78
N MET A 43 5.88 7.17 -2.02
CA MET A 43 4.48 7.61 -2.12
C MET A 43 3.76 7.72 -0.76
N GLU A 44 4.23 7.05 0.31
CA GLU A 44 3.54 7.00 1.63
C GLU A 44 3.32 8.42 2.19
N LEU A 45 4.39 9.19 2.36
CA LEU A 45 4.29 10.57 2.86
C LEU A 45 3.45 11.48 1.94
N PRO A 46 3.63 11.47 0.60
CA PRO A 46 2.73 12.16 -0.31
C PRO A 46 1.26 11.77 -0.20
N VAL A 47 0.92 10.49 0.03
CA VAL A 47 -0.47 10.07 0.27
C VAL A 47 -1.00 10.71 1.55
N GLY A 48 -0.18 10.75 2.62
CA GLY A 48 -0.50 11.49 3.83
C GLY A 48 -0.73 12.99 3.57
N GLU A 49 0.12 13.63 2.76
CA GLU A 49 -0.07 15.04 2.36
C GLU A 49 -1.34 15.25 1.53
N PHE A 50 -1.67 14.33 0.62
CA PHE A 50 -2.92 14.40 -0.13
C PHE A 50 -4.15 14.41 0.78
N ILE A 51 -4.10 13.62 1.87
CA ILE A 51 -5.15 13.62 2.90
C ILE A 51 -5.15 14.94 3.68
N ARG A 52 -3.98 15.47 4.07
CA ARG A 52 -3.86 16.79 4.74
C ARG A 52 -4.43 17.93 3.89
N GLU A 53 -4.06 18.02 2.62
CA GLU A 53 -4.63 19.00 1.69
C GLU A 53 -6.15 18.82 1.52
N GLY A 54 -6.64 17.58 1.60
CA GLY A 54 -8.08 17.30 1.62
C GLY A 54 -8.76 17.82 2.88
N LEU A 55 -8.12 17.70 4.05
CA LEU A 55 -8.62 18.20 5.34
C LEU A 55 -8.76 19.74 5.36
N GLU A 56 -7.94 20.46 4.60
CA GLU A 56 -8.05 21.92 4.43
C GLU A 56 -9.26 22.32 3.56
N LYS A 57 -9.81 21.38 2.78
CA LYS A 57 -10.99 21.55 1.91
C LYS A 57 -12.28 21.08 2.61
N GLU A 58 -13.39 21.11 1.87
CA GLU A 58 -14.73 20.74 2.33
C GLU A 58 -14.94 19.22 2.51
N VAL A 59 -14.01 18.50 3.16
CA VAL A 59 -14.29 17.11 3.56
C VAL A 59 -15.38 17.06 4.65
N PRO A 60 -16.19 15.99 4.70
CA PRO A 60 -17.22 15.83 5.72
C PRO A 60 -16.65 15.95 7.14
N SER A 61 -17.29 16.74 7.99
CA SER A 61 -16.82 16.99 9.37
C SER A 61 -16.61 15.71 10.18
N LEU A 62 -17.46 14.71 9.97
CA LEU A 62 -17.36 13.39 10.61
C LEU A 62 -16.18 12.54 10.11
N ALA A 63 -15.61 12.85 8.95
CA ALA A 63 -14.45 12.15 8.39
C ALA A 63 -13.12 12.67 8.96
N ARG A 64 -13.07 13.93 9.41
CA ARG A 64 -11.82 14.63 9.77
C ARG A 64 -10.94 13.85 10.75
N LYS A 65 -11.49 13.43 11.88
CA LYS A 65 -10.74 12.67 12.90
C LYS A 65 -10.18 11.34 12.36
N LEU A 66 -10.90 10.69 11.45
CA LEU A 66 -10.44 9.45 10.83
C LEU A 66 -9.29 9.72 9.84
N LEU A 67 -9.46 10.73 8.98
CA LEU A 67 -8.46 11.13 8.00
C LEU A 67 -7.16 11.61 8.68
N GLU A 68 -7.25 12.41 9.74
CA GLU A 68 -6.10 12.81 10.58
C GLU A 68 -5.37 11.58 11.15
N SER A 69 -6.14 10.56 11.57
CA SER A 69 -5.56 9.32 12.05
C SER A 69 -4.91 8.50 10.93
N ASN A 70 -5.43 8.54 9.69
CA ASN A 70 -4.83 7.85 8.55
C ASN A 70 -3.48 8.47 8.18
N VAL A 71 -3.38 9.80 8.22
CA VAL A 71 -2.11 10.54 8.01
C VAL A 71 -1.00 10.06 8.97
N GLN A 72 -1.35 9.72 10.21
CA GLN A 72 -0.38 9.21 11.18
C GLN A 72 0.05 7.76 10.88
N ASP A 73 -0.78 6.99 10.20
CA ASP A 73 -0.40 5.64 9.78
C ASP A 73 0.59 5.70 8.61
N GLU A 74 0.42 6.64 7.66
CA GLU A 74 1.37 6.79 6.54
C GLU A 74 2.81 7.07 7.00
N ILE A 75 2.98 7.81 8.12
CA ILE A 75 4.29 8.03 8.73
C ILE A 75 4.88 6.71 9.26
N LYS A 76 4.04 5.84 9.83
CA LYS A 76 4.47 4.51 10.30
C LYS A 76 4.74 3.58 9.13
N HIS A 77 3.96 3.66 8.05
CA HIS A 77 4.14 2.88 6.84
C HIS A 77 5.50 3.20 6.21
N ASP A 78 5.78 4.49 5.99
CA ASP A 78 7.07 4.97 5.49
C ASP A 78 8.24 4.46 6.35
N LEU A 79 8.12 4.58 7.68
CA LEU A 79 9.15 4.09 8.60
C LEU A 79 9.35 2.56 8.51
N ALA A 80 8.25 1.79 8.50
CA ALA A 80 8.31 0.34 8.45
C ALA A 80 8.90 -0.17 7.13
N LEU A 81 8.49 0.40 6.00
CA LEU A 81 9.06 0.07 4.69
C LEU A 81 10.51 0.56 4.55
N GLY A 82 10.84 1.71 5.15
CA GLY A 82 12.21 2.21 5.27
C GLY A 82 13.12 1.25 6.02
N TYR A 83 12.65 0.63 7.11
CA TYR A 83 13.41 -0.41 7.81
C TYR A 83 13.68 -1.65 6.96
N ILE A 84 12.75 -2.03 6.08
CA ILE A 84 12.99 -3.13 5.13
C ILE A 84 14.06 -2.74 4.12
N VAL A 85 13.99 -1.54 3.56
CA VAL A 85 14.98 -1.02 2.60
C VAL A 85 16.38 -0.97 3.21
N ASP A 86 16.50 -0.48 4.44
CA ASP A 86 17.72 -0.49 5.25
C ASP A 86 18.27 -1.91 5.40
N ALA A 87 17.43 -2.87 5.81
CA ALA A 87 17.85 -4.26 6.03
C ALA A 87 18.36 -4.91 4.74
N TYR A 88 17.81 -4.54 3.59
CA TYR A 88 18.22 -5.01 2.28
C TYR A 88 19.42 -4.24 1.69
N GLY A 89 19.85 -3.15 2.33
CA GLY A 89 20.97 -2.33 1.87
C GLY A 89 20.70 -1.64 0.52
N ILE A 90 19.43 -1.36 0.22
CA ILE A 90 19.05 -0.63 -1.00
C ILE A 90 19.47 0.83 -0.83
N LYS A 91 20.27 1.33 -1.76
CA LYS A 91 20.83 2.69 -1.70
C LYS A 91 19.87 3.70 -2.30
N ASP A 92 19.84 4.91 -1.75
CA ASP A 92 18.98 6.01 -2.23
C ASP A 92 19.25 6.46 -3.68
N ASP A 93 20.45 6.17 -4.20
CA ASP A 93 20.89 6.44 -5.57
C ASP A 93 20.67 5.26 -6.52
N ALA A 94 20.09 4.16 -6.03
CA ALA A 94 19.70 3.03 -6.87
C ALA A 94 18.68 3.48 -7.92
N ARG A 95 18.74 2.85 -9.09
CA ARG A 95 17.91 3.22 -10.24
C ARG A 95 16.41 3.21 -9.91
N GLU A 96 15.95 2.18 -9.22
CA GLU A 96 14.56 2.00 -8.80
C GLU A 96 14.09 3.11 -7.84
N GLU A 97 14.96 3.59 -6.95
CA GLU A 97 14.66 4.69 -6.02
C GLU A 97 14.49 6.01 -6.77
N LEU A 98 15.38 6.29 -7.73
CA LEU A 98 15.31 7.48 -8.57
C LEU A 98 14.08 7.46 -9.50
N GLU A 99 13.77 6.31 -10.10
CA GLU A 99 12.58 6.13 -10.93
C GLU A 99 11.29 6.25 -10.12
N ALA A 100 11.24 5.70 -8.90
CA ALA A 100 10.09 5.84 -8.01
C ALA A 100 9.86 7.30 -7.58
N LYS A 101 10.92 8.06 -7.27
CA LYS A 101 10.82 9.51 -6.98
C LYS A 101 10.21 10.29 -8.15
N ARG A 102 10.55 9.94 -9.40
CA ARG A 102 9.92 10.58 -10.58
C ARG A 102 8.44 10.23 -10.73
N LEU A 103 8.06 8.98 -10.46
CA LEU A 103 6.65 8.58 -10.42
C LEU A 103 5.91 9.36 -9.33
N ARG A 104 6.50 9.46 -8.13
CA ARG A 104 5.97 10.26 -7.03
C ARG A 104 5.71 11.70 -7.43
N ASP A 105 6.67 12.35 -8.08
CA ASP A 105 6.51 13.73 -8.52
C ASP A 105 5.35 13.87 -9.53
N ALA A 106 5.15 12.87 -10.40
CA ALA A 106 4.01 12.84 -11.31
C ALA A 106 2.66 12.71 -10.57
N TRP A 107 2.59 11.95 -9.48
CA TRP A 107 1.40 11.86 -8.62
C TRP A 107 1.12 13.16 -7.88
N ILE A 108 2.16 13.79 -7.32
CA ILE A 108 2.05 15.08 -6.64
C ILE A 108 1.50 16.12 -7.61
N ALA A 109 2.07 16.22 -8.80
CA ALA A 109 1.67 17.18 -9.83
C ALA A 109 0.31 16.87 -10.49
N HIS A 110 -0.25 15.67 -10.31
CA HIS A 110 -1.49 15.30 -10.97
C HIS A 110 -2.67 16.17 -10.47
N PRO A 111 -3.54 16.70 -11.37
CA PRO A 111 -4.56 17.70 -11.01
C PRO A 111 -5.81 17.13 -10.32
N ASP A 112 -6.00 15.81 -10.31
CA ASP A 112 -7.12 15.19 -9.60
C ASP A 112 -7.14 15.57 -8.12
N HIS A 113 -8.36 15.56 -7.58
CA HIS A 113 -8.58 15.83 -6.17
C HIS A 113 -7.71 14.91 -5.30
N THR A 114 -7.09 15.48 -4.28
CA THR A 114 -6.05 14.81 -3.47
C THR A 114 -6.58 13.54 -2.80
N ILE A 115 -7.79 13.58 -2.22
CA ILE A 115 -8.45 12.38 -1.69
C ILE A 115 -8.69 11.30 -2.76
N THR A 116 -8.97 11.70 -4.01
CA THR A 116 -9.10 10.76 -5.13
C THR A 116 -7.75 10.16 -5.51
N LYS A 117 -6.66 10.95 -5.49
CA LYS A 117 -5.30 10.44 -5.68
C LYS A 117 -4.93 9.42 -4.60
N ALA A 118 -5.17 9.73 -3.32
CA ALA A 118 -4.97 8.80 -2.20
C ALA A 118 -5.76 7.51 -2.41
N LEU A 119 -7.08 7.60 -2.68
CA LEU A 119 -7.93 6.44 -2.94
C LEU A 119 -7.39 5.54 -4.06
N VAL A 120 -6.95 6.12 -5.18
CA VAL A 120 -6.45 5.33 -6.33
C VAL A 120 -5.11 4.66 -5.98
N ALA A 121 -4.21 5.36 -5.30
CA ALA A 121 -2.93 4.82 -4.87
C ALA A 121 -3.12 3.65 -3.89
N GLU A 122 -3.85 3.86 -2.80
CA GLU A 122 -4.16 2.85 -1.78
C GLU A 122 -4.85 1.62 -2.39
N ARG A 123 -5.97 1.85 -3.09
CA ARG A 123 -6.84 0.78 -3.56
C ARG A 123 -6.24 -0.04 -4.70
N ALA A 124 -5.45 0.55 -5.58
CA ALA A 124 -5.05 -0.11 -6.82
C ALA A 124 -3.53 -0.22 -7.01
N ILE A 125 -2.73 0.31 -6.09
CA ILE A 125 -1.29 0.07 -6.01
C ILE A 125 -0.97 -0.64 -4.70
N PHE A 126 -1.23 -0.03 -3.53
CA PHE A 126 -0.83 -0.62 -2.25
C PHE A 126 -1.57 -1.93 -1.94
N PHE A 127 -2.88 -2.02 -2.21
CA PHE A 127 -3.63 -3.28 -2.11
C PHE A 127 -3.11 -4.39 -3.04
N VAL A 128 -2.26 -4.07 -4.02
CA VAL A 128 -1.57 -5.06 -4.89
C VAL A 128 -0.20 -5.41 -4.31
N LEU A 129 0.56 -4.40 -3.88
CA LEU A 129 1.93 -4.59 -3.37
C LEU A 129 1.97 -5.27 -2.00
N LEU A 130 0.98 -5.02 -1.14
CA LEU A 130 0.94 -5.66 0.17
C LEU A 130 0.76 -7.18 0.04
N PRO A 131 -0.19 -7.72 -0.75
CA PRO A 131 -0.19 -9.15 -1.06
C PRO A 131 1.07 -9.62 -1.80
N PHE A 132 1.69 -8.80 -2.66
CA PHE A 132 2.95 -9.15 -3.31
C PHE A 132 4.06 -9.46 -2.29
N PHE A 133 4.25 -8.57 -1.30
CA PHE A 133 5.16 -8.80 -0.17
C PHE A 133 4.77 -10.04 0.64
N ARG A 134 3.47 -10.28 0.84
CA ARG A 134 2.98 -11.45 1.56
C ARG A 134 3.36 -12.78 0.88
N PHE A 135 3.26 -12.85 -0.44
CA PHE A 135 3.46 -14.11 -1.19
C PHE A 135 4.90 -14.33 -1.66
N ASN A 136 5.63 -13.25 -1.93
CA ASN A 136 6.96 -13.30 -2.53
C ASN A 136 8.07 -12.76 -1.63
N GLY A 137 7.72 -12.02 -0.58
CA GLY A 137 8.67 -11.45 0.36
C GLY A 137 9.11 -12.42 1.46
N ASP A 138 10.09 -11.94 2.21
CA ASP A 138 10.59 -12.60 3.39
C ASP A 138 9.60 -12.48 4.57
N PRO A 139 9.86 -13.15 5.70
CA PRO A 139 8.98 -13.10 6.85
C PRO A 139 8.75 -11.67 7.40
N ALA A 140 9.73 -10.76 7.33
CA ALA A 140 9.57 -9.38 7.80
C ALA A 140 8.62 -8.58 6.90
N MET A 141 8.76 -8.72 5.58
CA MET A 141 7.85 -8.12 4.60
C MET A 141 6.41 -8.62 4.78
N ARG A 142 6.22 -9.89 5.15
CA ARG A 142 4.88 -10.44 5.45
C ARG A 142 4.25 -9.78 6.68
N THR A 143 5.04 -9.56 7.73
CA THR A 143 4.58 -8.88 8.95
C THR A 143 4.21 -7.43 8.66
N VAL A 144 5.12 -6.66 8.06
CA VAL A 144 4.88 -5.26 7.68
C VAL A 144 3.67 -5.15 6.76
N SER A 145 3.56 -6.04 5.76
CA SER A 145 2.40 -6.11 4.88
C SER A 145 1.10 -6.34 5.65
N ALA A 146 1.09 -7.25 6.62
CA ALA A 146 -0.10 -7.56 7.40
C ALA A 146 -0.52 -6.42 8.34
N ASP A 147 0.45 -5.66 8.86
CA ASP A 147 0.19 -4.49 9.69
C ASP A 147 -0.39 -3.34 8.85
N ILE A 148 0.29 -2.97 7.76
CA ILE A 148 -0.16 -1.93 6.83
C ILE A 148 -1.52 -2.29 6.19
N SER A 149 -1.73 -3.56 5.78
CA SER A 149 -3.00 -4.00 5.17
C SER A 149 -4.23 -3.80 6.06
N ARG A 150 -4.08 -3.71 7.39
CA ARG A 150 -5.20 -3.44 8.30
C ARG A 150 -5.58 -1.96 8.29
N ASP A 151 -4.59 -1.09 8.21
CA ASP A 151 -4.77 0.37 8.14
C ASP A 151 -5.32 0.76 6.75
N GLU A 152 -4.74 0.19 5.70
CA GLU A 152 -5.13 0.42 4.30
C GLU A 152 -6.59 0.05 3.98
N GLN A 153 -7.14 -0.99 4.62
CA GLN A 153 -8.58 -1.28 4.53
C GLN A 153 -9.46 -0.16 5.10
N ILE A 154 -8.96 0.53 6.13
CA ILE A 154 -9.64 1.66 6.76
C ILE A 154 -9.46 2.91 5.91
N HIS A 155 -8.27 3.11 5.34
CA HIS A 155 -7.94 4.24 4.47
C HIS A 155 -8.80 4.24 3.20
N VAL A 156 -8.80 3.15 2.44
CA VAL A 156 -9.65 3.00 1.25
C VAL A 156 -11.13 3.14 1.59
N GLY A 157 -11.57 2.57 2.72
CA GLY A 157 -12.94 2.73 3.20
C GLY A 157 -13.30 4.18 3.48
N ALA A 158 -12.41 4.94 4.13
CA ALA A 158 -12.61 6.35 4.43
C ALA A 158 -12.62 7.20 3.15
N ASN A 159 -11.60 7.05 2.31
CA ASN A 159 -11.43 7.82 1.08
C ASN A 159 -12.56 7.53 0.08
N THR A 160 -13.08 6.30 0.03
CA THR A 160 -14.26 5.94 -0.78
C THR A 160 -15.50 6.69 -0.34
N LEU A 161 -15.79 6.74 0.97
CA LEU A 161 -16.95 7.47 1.51
C LEU A 161 -16.83 8.97 1.22
N VAL A 162 -15.66 9.56 1.44
CA VAL A 162 -15.41 10.99 1.17
C VAL A 162 -15.55 11.29 -0.31
N CYS A 163 -14.97 10.48 -1.20
CA CYS A 163 -15.13 10.67 -2.64
C CYS A 163 -16.61 10.59 -3.06
N ALA A 164 -17.37 9.64 -2.51
CA ALA A 164 -18.79 9.49 -2.81
C ALA A 164 -19.61 10.70 -2.34
N GLU A 165 -19.37 11.20 -1.12
CA GLU A 165 -20.06 12.38 -0.58
C GLU A 165 -19.74 13.66 -1.35
N LEU A 166 -18.52 13.78 -1.90
CA LEU A 166 -18.09 14.92 -2.70
C LEU A 166 -18.35 14.76 -4.21
N GLY A 167 -18.93 13.64 -4.65
CA GLY A 167 -19.15 13.36 -6.07
C GLY A 167 -17.86 13.23 -6.89
N LEU A 168 -16.76 12.85 -6.25
CA LEU A 168 -15.45 12.72 -6.88
C LEU A 168 -15.26 11.34 -7.52
N SER A 169 -14.59 11.34 -8.67
CA SER A 169 -14.18 10.12 -9.36
C SER A 169 -12.82 10.35 -10.02
N ALA A 170 -12.06 9.28 -10.18
CA ALA A 170 -10.75 9.35 -10.82
C ALA A 170 -10.90 9.69 -12.30
N SER A 171 -10.11 10.66 -12.76
CA SER A 171 -10.06 11.00 -14.17
C SER A 171 -9.37 9.89 -14.99
N PRO A 172 -9.61 9.83 -16.31
CA PRO A 172 -8.88 8.92 -17.19
C PRO A 172 -7.36 9.13 -17.15
N SER A 173 -6.87 10.36 -16.90
CA SER A 173 -5.43 10.61 -16.77
C SER A 173 -4.86 10.07 -15.47
N LEU A 174 -5.61 10.11 -14.36
CA LEU A 174 -5.19 9.49 -13.11
C LEU A 174 -5.12 7.97 -13.25
N ASP A 175 -6.10 7.35 -13.91
CA ASP A 175 -6.06 5.91 -14.20
C ASP A 175 -4.87 5.53 -15.10
N LYS A 176 -4.53 6.38 -16.07
CA LYS A 176 -3.32 6.20 -16.89
C LYS A 176 -2.04 6.26 -16.05
N LEU A 177 -1.95 7.20 -15.10
CA LEU A 177 -0.81 7.30 -14.19
C LEU A 177 -0.73 6.08 -13.25
N ARG A 178 -1.85 5.60 -12.72
CA ARG A 178 -1.94 4.35 -11.97
C ARG A 178 -1.41 3.17 -12.80
N LYS A 179 -1.90 3.00 -14.04
CA LYS A 179 -1.44 1.93 -14.94
C LYS A 179 0.05 2.02 -15.22
N ALA A 180 0.58 3.21 -15.45
CA ALA A 180 2.02 3.41 -15.66
C ALA A 180 2.83 3.00 -14.42
N THR A 181 2.36 3.39 -13.24
CA THR A 181 2.99 3.08 -11.95
C THR A 181 3.02 1.58 -11.70
N ILE A 182 1.87 0.89 -11.77
CA ILE A 182 1.81 -0.54 -11.48
C ILE A 182 2.53 -1.38 -12.54
N ASN A 183 2.48 -0.99 -13.81
CA ASN A 183 3.26 -1.65 -14.85
C ASN A 183 4.75 -1.48 -14.66
N TRP A 184 5.22 -0.31 -14.21
CA TRP A 184 6.64 -0.10 -13.90
C TRP A 184 7.10 -0.99 -12.75
N ILE A 185 6.31 -1.06 -11.66
CA ILE A 185 6.64 -1.92 -10.50
C ILE A 185 6.78 -3.39 -10.94
N LEU A 186 5.78 -3.89 -11.68
CA LEU A 186 5.68 -5.29 -12.07
C LEU A 186 6.45 -5.65 -13.35
N GLN A 187 7.10 -4.68 -14.02
CA GLN A 187 7.81 -4.92 -15.27
C GLN A 187 8.91 -5.99 -15.20
N PRO A 188 9.61 -6.23 -14.07
CA PRO A 188 10.57 -7.33 -14.00
C PRO A 188 9.92 -8.72 -14.06
N LEU A 189 8.63 -8.85 -13.78
CA LEU A 189 7.91 -10.11 -13.92
C LEU A 189 7.62 -10.41 -15.39
N GLY A 190 7.70 -11.69 -15.75
CA GLY A 190 7.32 -12.22 -17.06
C GLY A 190 5.95 -12.89 -17.04
N ILE A 191 5.72 -13.71 -18.06
CA ILE A 191 4.62 -14.68 -18.06
C ILE A 191 5.08 -15.88 -17.22
N ASN A 192 4.29 -16.30 -16.24
CA ASN A 192 4.59 -17.48 -15.44
C ASN A 192 3.35 -18.39 -15.34
N THR A 193 3.50 -19.64 -15.78
CA THR A 193 2.42 -20.64 -15.79
C THR A 193 2.51 -21.65 -14.64
N THR A 194 3.57 -21.61 -13.83
CA THR A 194 3.80 -22.54 -12.72
C THR A 194 3.53 -21.90 -11.37
N ASP A 195 3.89 -20.64 -11.20
CA ASP A 195 3.62 -19.84 -10.01
C ASP A 195 2.94 -18.51 -10.39
N LYS A 196 1.64 -18.45 -10.13
CA LYS A 196 0.83 -17.24 -10.39
C LYS A 196 1.35 -15.98 -9.68
N TYR A 197 2.08 -16.12 -8.57
CA TYR A 197 2.62 -14.97 -7.84
C TYR A 197 3.87 -14.38 -8.49
N LEU A 198 4.44 -15.06 -9.48
CA LEU A 198 5.51 -14.55 -10.34
C LEU A 198 5.00 -14.14 -11.73
N ASP A 199 3.68 -14.26 -11.97
CA ASP A 199 3.06 -13.87 -13.23
C ASP A 199 2.67 -12.39 -13.22
N LYS A 200 3.18 -11.62 -14.19
CA LYS A 200 2.87 -10.20 -14.29
C LYS A 200 1.37 -9.94 -14.45
N LYS A 201 0.69 -10.76 -15.25
CA LYS A 201 -0.71 -10.52 -15.63
C LYS A 201 -1.62 -10.67 -14.41
N PHE A 202 -1.37 -11.66 -13.56
CA PHE A 202 -2.08 -11.85 -12.29
C PHE A 202 -2.15 -10.55 -11.47
N TRP A 203 -1.01 -9.86 -11.32
CA TRP A 203 -0.92 -8.64 -10.52
C TRP A 203 -1.51 -7.41 -11.21
N THR A 204 -1.33 -7.26 -12.53
CA THR A 204 -1.92 -6.15 -13.27
C THR A 204 -3.44 -6.27 -13.38
N ASP A 205 -3.96 -7.49 -13.55
CA ASP A 205 -5.39 -7.77 -13.54
C ASP A 205 -6.00 -7.41 -12.18
N ALA A 206 -5.35 -7.80 -11.08
CA ALA A 206 -5.80 -7.46 -9.73
C ALA A 206 -5.88 -5.93 -9.52
N SER A 207 -4.88 -5.17 -10.00
CA SER A 207 -4.87 -3.70 -9.96
C SER A 207 -6.06 -3.09 -10.71
N ASP A 208 -6.33 -3.58 -11.93
CA ASP A 208 -7.44 -3.09 -12.75
C ASP A 208 -8.80 -3.41 -12.10
N ARG A 209 -8.98 -4.62 -11.58
CA ARG A 209 -10.24 -5.00 -10.94
C ARG A 209 -10.46 -4.28 -9.61
N LEU A 210 -9.42 -4.01 -8.84
CA LEU A 210 -9.53 -3.16 -7.65
C LEU A 210 -9.94 -1.73 -8.02
N MET A 211 -9.41 -1.20 -9.13
CA MET A 211 -9.77 0.14 -9.60
C MET A 211 -11.23 0.22 -10.07
N TYR A 212 -11.69 -0.75 -10.86
CA TYR A 212 -12.99 -0.66 -11.55
C TYR A 212 -14.14 -1.34 -10.79
N GLU A 213 -13.86 -2.42 -10.07
CA GLU A 213 -14.87 -3.25 -9.38
C GLU A 213 -14.77 -3.13 -7.85
N GLY A 214 -13.66 -2.60 -7.32
CA GLY A 214 -13.36 -2.61 -5.89
C GLY A 214 -13.11 -4.03 -5.33
N LYS A 215 -12.78 -5.00 -6.20
CA LYS A 215 -12.60 -6.40 -5.85
C LYS A 215 -11.39 -6.98 -6.56
N ALA A 216 -10.68 -7.90 -5.91
CA ALA A 216 -9.66 -8.75 -6.52
C ALA A 216 -9.83 -10.20 -6.06
N PRO A 217 -10.60 -11.04 -6.77
CA PRO A 217 -10.67 -12.48 -6.55
C PRO A 217 -9.30 -13.18 -6.57
N GLU A 218 -8.34 -12.58 -7.27
CA GLU A 218 -6.93 -12.96 -7.32
C GLU A 218 -6.33 -13.10 -5.91
N PHE A 219 -6.80 -12.28 -4.95
CA PHE A 219 -6.31 -12.25 -3.57
C PHE A 219 -7.16 -13.06 -2.60
N SER A 220 -8.02 -13.96 -3.09
CA SER A 220 -8.83 -14.85 -2.23
C SER A 220 -7.99 -15.66 -1.23
N ASP A 221 -6.78 -16.06 -1.60
CA ASP A 221 -5.84 -16.79 -0.73
C ASP A 221 -5.34 -15.97 0.47
N THR A 222 -5.46 -14.64 0.42
CA THR A 222 -5.09 -13.76 1.55
C THR A 222 -6.06 -13.85 2.73
N LYS A 223 -7.24 -14.46 2.54
CA LYS A 223 -8.23 -14.70 3.61
C LYS A 223 -7.71 -15.68 4.67
N ALA A 224 -6.83 -16.59 4.28
CA ALA A 224 -6.18 -17.49 5.24
C ALA A 224 -5.13 -16.70 6.03
N ALA A 225 -5.28 -16.65 7.36
CA ALA A 225 -4.25 -16.08 8.22
C ALA A 225 -2.93 -16.83 8.02
N ARG A 226 -1.82 -16.09 7.96
CA ARG A 226 -0.47 -16.65 8.00
C ARG A 226 0.21 -16.01 9.19
N MET A 227 0.39 -16.80 10.24
CA MET A 227 1.18 -16.43 11.39
C MET A 227 2.62 -16.89 11.11
N PRO A 228 3.64 -16.04 11.33
CA PRO A 228 5.01 -16.50 11.26
C PRO A 228 5.23 -17.66 12.23
N ALA A 229 5.90 -18.72 11.77
CA ALA A 229 6.24 -19.84 12.62
C ALA A 229 7.47 -19.50 13.50
N PHE A 230 7.61 -20.18 14.65
CA PHE A 230 8.63 -19.88 15.69
C PHE A 230 10.09 -19.82 15.22
N PHE A 231 10.42 -20.38 14.06
CA PHE A 231 11.78 -20.40 13.50
C PHE A 231 11.92 -19.60 12.19
N GLU A 232 10.88 -18.88 11.77
CA GLU A 232 10.91 -18.03 10.57
C GLU A 232 11.41 -16.61 10.85
N HIS A 233 11.43 -16.19 12.12
CA HIS A 233 11.88 -14.87 12.55
C HIS A 233 12.83 -14.97 13.75
N ASP A 234 13.81 -14.07 13.80
CA ASP A 234 14.48 -13.76 15.06
C ASP A 234 13.45 -13.18 16.05
N ASN A 235 13.49 -13.63 17.30
CA ASN A 235 12.60 -13.15 18.37
C ASN A 235 12.69 -11.64 18.56
N THR A 236 13.84 -11.01 18.28
CA THR A 236 14.00 -9.54 18.37
C THR A 236 13.23 -8.79 17.29
N ASN A 237 12.84 -9.46 16.21
CA ASN A 237 12.15 -8.88 15.05
C ASN A 237 10.63 -9.04 15.13
N LEU A 238 10.11 -9.65 16.20
CA LEU A 238 8.68 -9.88 16.35
C LEU A 238 7.94 -8.55 16.54
N PRO A 239 6.78 -8.37 15.89
CA PRO A 239 5.99 -7.16 16.02
C PRO A 239 5.51 -6.99 17.46
N GLN A 240 5.56 -5.74 17.93
CA GLN A 240 5.08 -5.35 19.25
C GLN A 240 3.69 -4.71 19.13
N TYR A 241 2.74 -5.27 19.87
CA TYR A 241 1.38 -4.77 20.00
C TYR A 241 1.21 -4.22 21.43
N ALA A 242 0.61 -3.04 21.57
CA ALA A 242 0.32 -2.39 22.84
C ALA A 242 -1.06 -2.78 23.38
#